data_AF-A7SGI4-F1
#
_entry.id   AF-A7SGI4-F1
#
_cell.length_a   1.000
_cell.length_b   1.000
_cell.length_c   1.000
_cell.angle_alpha   90.00
_cell.angle_beta   90.00
_cell.angle_gamma   90.00
#
_symmetry.space_group_name_H-M   'P 1'
#
loop_
_entity.id
_entity.type
_entity.pdbx_description
1 polymer ?
#
loop_
_entity_poly.entity_id
_entity_poly.type
_entity_poly.pdbx_seq_one_letter_code
_entity_poly.pdbx_strand_id
1 'polypeptide(L)'
;RQLRTVLVWLFLFFLVFFWTIPTSFVSSLIALDNLRKLVPFLVDKYPSFVRLFIKGFLSSIALWLFYLILPWLVRLLTTLEGVRSKSEVDELVLGRLFVFKAVNQFLFLSLAGSALNKLREMIDAPKEIPDFLATTLPSQSTFFISLIMLYALPFYSLELLQLFPLILWPFAKCSQRTPREEKESWRPSSLPYDQMYSDHLLMFMVGLSYSVLAPLISPFVVMYFGFGCVVWTYQVLCVYIPTHSTGGKLWPVIFNRLVFQCHCTL
;
A
#
# COMPACT_ATOMS: atom_id res chain seq x y z
N ARG A 1 26.37 -10.19 13.26
CA ARG A 1 25.39 -9.14 12.91
C ARG A 1 25.51 -8.74 11.44
N GLN A 2 26.68 -8.28 10.98
CA GLN A 2 26.90 -7.87 9.58
C GLN A 2 26.52 -8.94 8.54
N LEU A 3 26.91 -10.21 8.73
CA LEU A 3 26.50 -11.31 7.83
C LEU A 3 24.97 -11.49 7.77
N ARG A 4 24.27 -11.41 8.91
CA ARG A 4 22.79 -11.51 8.95
C ARG A 4 22.15 -10.34 8.21
N THR A 5 22.66 -9.13 8.40
CA THR A 5 22.19 -7.94 7.68
C THR A 5 22.41 -8.06 6.17
N VAL A 6 23.59 -8.50 5.72
CA VAL A 6 23.87 -8.69 4.28
C VAL A 6 22.94 -9.74 3.67
N LEU A 7 22.71 -10.86 4.36
CA LEU A 7 21.79 -11.91 3.91
C LEU A 7 20.34 -11.40 3.80
N VAL A 8 19.87 -10.63 4.80
CA VAL A 8 18.51 -10.07 4.76
C VAL A 8 18.38 -9.01 3.66
N TRP A 9 19.39 -8.17 3.44
CA TRP A 9 19.41 -7.22 2.33
C TRP A 9 19.38 -7.92 0.96
N LEU A 10 20.17 -8.97 0.78
CA LEU A 10 20.13 -9.80 -0.44
C LEU A 10 18.75 -10.42 -0.63
N PHE A 11 18.18 -11.00 0.43
CA PHE A 11 16.85 -11.60 0.37
C PHE A 11 15.77 -10.57 0.04
N LEU A 12 15.79 -9.39 0.68
CA LEU A 12 14.87 -8.29 0.39
C LEU A 12 15.01 -7.80 -1.06
N PHE A 13 16.22 -7.71 -1.58
CA PHE A 13 16.46 -7.36 -2.98
C PHE A 13 15.79 -8.34 -3.94
N PHE A 14 16.01 -9.64 -3.76
CA PHE A 14 15.35 -10.66 -4.59
C PHE A 14 13.83 -10.67 -4.40
N LEU A 15 13.36 -10.45 -3.17
CA LEU A 15 11.95 -10.39 -2.85
C LEU A 15 11.24 -9.26 -3.61
N VAL A 16 11.86 -8.08 -3.74
CA VAL A 16 11.30 -6.95 -4.49
C VAL A 16 10.97 -7.34 -5.94
N PHE A 17 11.89 -8.02 -6.63
CA PHE A 17 11.67 -8.44 -8.02
C PHE A 17 10.74 -9.64 -8.11
N PHE A 18 10.91 -10.64 -7.25
CA PHE A 18 10.10 -11.86 -7.31
C PHE A 18 8.62 -11.59 -6.99
N TRP A 19 8.32 -10.59 -6.15
CA TRP A 19 6.95 -10.23 -5.79
C TRP A 19 6.11 -9.67 -6.93
N THR A 20 6.75 -9.20 -8.01
CA THR A 20 6.06 -8.76 -9.23
C THR A 20 5.29 -9.90 -9.90
N ILE A 21 5.77 -11.14 -9.78
CA ILE A 21 5.16 -12.32 -10.39
C ILE A 21 3.83 -12.64 -9.68
N PRO A 22 3.77 -12.81 -8.34
CA PRO A 22 2.51 -12.94 -7.62
C PRO A 22 1.54 -11.79 -7.84
N THR A 23 2.00 -10.54 -7.82
CA THR A 23 1.10 -9.38 -7.99
C THR A 23 0.48 -9.35 -9.38
N SER A 24 1.26 -9.64 -10.42
CA SER A 24 0.75 -9.74 -11.79
C SER A 24 -0.25 -10.90 -11.95
N PHE A 25 0.02 -12.05 -11.32
CA PHE A 25 -0.90 -13.19 -11.30
C PHE A 25 -2.22 -12.84 -10.62
N VAL A 26 -2.17 -12.24 -9.43
CA VAL A 26 -3.36 -11.77 -8.69
C VAL A 26 -4.14 -10.75 -9.53
N SER A 27 -3.44 -9.77 -10.12
CA SER A 27 -4.05 -8.77 -11.01
C SER A 27 -4.76 -9.42 -12.22
N SER A 28 -4.12 -10.40 -12.87
CA SER A 28 -4.69 -11.13 -14.01
C SER A 28 -5.87 -12.02 -13.63
N LEU A 29 -5.84 -12.65 -12.44
CA LEU A 29 -6.92 -13.51 -11.96
C LEU A 29 -8.20 -12.71 -11.66
N ILE A 30 -8.00 -11.44 -11.32
CA ILE A 30 -9.03 -10.46 -10.98
C ILE A 30 -9.49 -9.66 -12.22
N ALA A 31 -8.86 -9.86 -13.38
CA ALA A 31 -9.27 -9.22 -14.62
C ALA A 31 -10.76 -9.46 -14.95
N LEU A 32 -11.38 -8.47 -15.60
CA LEU A 32 -12.84 -8.28 -15.74
C LEU A 32 -13.64 -9.52 -16.18
N ASP A 33 -13.03 -10.39 -16.97
CA ASP A 33 -13.63 -11.60 -17.55
C ASP A 33 -13.56 -12.82 -16.61
N ASN A 34 -12.48 -12.93 -15.83
CA ASN A 34 -12.28 -14.01 -14.86
C ASN A 34 -13.12 -13.79 -13.60
N LEU A 35 -13.27 -12.52 -13.18
CA LEU A 35 -14.10 -12.15 -12.04
C LEU A 35 -15.58 -12.51 -12.23
N ARG A 36 -16.08 -12.44 -13.47
CA ARG A 36 -17.46 -12.83 -13.83
C ARG A 36 -17.71 -14.32 -13.59
N LYS A 37 -16.69 -15.15 -13.78
CA LYS A 37 -16.77 -16.60 -13.55
C LYS A 37 -16.66 -16.97 -12.07
N LEU A 38 -15.87 -16.21 -11.30
CA LEU A 38 -15.60 -16.48 -9.88
C LEU A 38 -16.75 -16.07 -8.95
N VAL A 39 -17.43 -14.96 -9.23
CA VAL A 39 -18.49 -14.42 -8.36
C VAL A 39 -19.73 -14.00 -9.18
N PRO A 40 -20.49 -14.95 -9.76
CA PRO A 40 -21.63 -14.63 -10.62
C PRO A 40 -22.75 -13.88 -9.85
N PHE A 41 -22.89 -14.14 -8.54
CA PHE A 41 -24.00 -13.62 -7.73
C PHE A 41 -23.95 -12.10 -7.47
N LEU A 42 -22.77 -11.45 -7.49
CA LEU A 42 -22.66 -9.98 -7.38
C LEU A 42 -22.85 -9.27 -8.72
N VAL A 43 -22.67 -9.96 -9.84
CA VAL A 43 -22.50 -9.31 -11.14
C VAL A 43 -23.83 -9.20 -11.88
N ASP A 44 -24.65 -10.24 -11.89
CA ASP A 44 -25.83 -10.28 -12.78
C ASP A 44 -27.04 -9.49 -12.27
N LYS A 45 -27.06 -9.08 -10.98
CA LYS A 45 -28.22 -8.40 -10.36
C LYS A 45 -28.24 -6.88 -10.53
N TYR A 46 -27.14 -6.26 -10.95
CA TYR A 46 -26.98 -4.79 -10.99
C TYR A 46 -26.77 -4.23 -12.41
N PRO A 47 -27.17 -2.96 -12.65
CA PRO A 47 -26.95 -2.27 -13.92
C PRO A 47 -25.45 -2.14 -14.24
N SER A 48 -25.14 -1.95 -15.53
CA SER A 48 -23.78 -1.96 -16.10
C SER A 48 -22.80 -1.02 -15.41
N PHE A 49 -23.24 0.17 -14.99
CA PHE A 49 -22.40 1.16 -14.30
C PHE A 49 -21.98 0.69 -12.89
N VAL A 50 -22.93 0.25 -12.06
CA VAL A 50 -22.68 -0.24 -10.70
C VAL A 50 -21.79 -1.49 -10.74
N ARG A 51 -22.00 -2.34 -11.75
CA ARG A 51 -21.17 -3.52 -11.99
C ARG A 51 -19.72 -3.16 -12.27
N LEU A 52 -19.45 -2.12 -13.06
CA LEU A 52 -18.08 -1.67 -13.35
C LEU A 52 -17.40 -1.15 -12.08
N PHE A 53 -18.13 -0.37 -11.29
CA PHE A 53 -17.65 0.20 -10.03
C PHE A 53 -17.32 -0.88 -9.00
N ILE A 54 -18.24 -1.82 -8.74
CA ILE A 54 -18.02 -2.94 -7.83
C ILE A 54 -16.81 -3.77 -8.25
N LYS A 55 -16.64 -4.03 -9.56
CA LYS A 55 -15.50 -4.80 -10.08
C LYS A 55 -14.16 -4.10 -9.85
N GLY A 56 -14.07 -2.79 -10.12
CA GLY A 56 -12.85 -2.01 -9.88
C GLY A 56 -12.47 -1.94 -8.40
N PHE A 57 -13.47 -1.76 -7.52
CA PHE A 57 -13.27 -1.75 -6.08
C PHE A 57 -12.84 -3.13 -5.56
N LEU A 58 -13.53 -4.20 -5.97
CA LEU A 58 -13.19 -5.57 -5.54
C LEU A 58 -11.77 -5.94 -5.96
N SER A 59 -11.38 -5.55 -7.18
CA SER A 59 -10.03 -5.79 -7.68
C SER A 59 -8.96 -5.13 -6.83
N SER A 60 -9.20 -3.86 -6.51
CA SER A 60 -8.27 -3.06 -5.71
C SER A 60 -8.20 -3.52 -4.25
N ILE A 61 -9.33 -3.95 -3.67
CA ILE A 61 -9.38 -4.55 -2.32
C ILE A 61 -8.61 -5.87 -2.28
N ALA A 62 -8.74 -6.72 -3.30
CA ALA A 62 -8.02 -7.99 -3.34
C ALA A 62 -6.50 -7.80 -3.50
N LEU A 63 -6.07 -6.83 -4.30
CA LEU A 63 -4.65 -6.44 -4.35
C LEU A 63 -4.17 -5.90 -3.00
N TRP A 64 -4.95 -5.01 -2.37
CA TRP A 64 -4.62 -4.51 -1.03
C TRP A 64 -4.49 -5.64 0.01
N LEU A 65 -5.41 -6.60 0.00
CA LEU A 65 -5.37 -7.79 0.87
C LEU A 65 -4.08 -8.59 0.67
N PHE A 66 -3.60 -8.73 -0.57
CA PHE A 66 -2.32 -9.36 -0.86
C PHE A 66 -1.14 -8.55 -0.29
N TYR A 67 -1.18 -7.23 -0.40
CA TYR A 67 -0.15 -6.36 0.17
C TYR A 67 -0.18 -6.27 1.70
N LEU A 68 -1.23 -6.69 2.40
CA LEU A 68 -1.24 -6.77 3.86
C LEU A 68 -0.22 -7.79 4.42
N ILE A 69 0.11 -8.82 3.64
CA ILE A 69 1.11 -9.83 4.04
C ILE A 69 2.52 -9.22 4.06
N LEU A 70 2.76 -8.20 3.22
CA LEU A 70 4.07 -7.63 2.99
C LEU A 70 4.67 -6.96 4.24
N PRO A 71 3.99 -6.03 4.95
CA PRO A 71 4.50 -5.47 6.18
C PRO A 71 4.89 -6.50 7.24
N TRP A 72 4.05 -7.53 7.39
CA TRP A 72 4.33 -8.61 8.34
C TRP A 72 5.64 -9.34 7.97
N LEU A 73 5.82 -9.65 6.69
CA LEU A 73 7.01 -10.35 6.19
C LEU A 73 8.28 -9.49 6.30
N VAL A 74 8.23 -8.21 5.90
CA VAL A 74 9.38 -7.30 6.00
C VAL A 74 9.75 -7.06 7.46
N ARG A 75 8.77 -6.96 8.36
CA ARG A 75 9.02 -6.83 9.79
C ARG A 75 9.67 -8.07 10.37
N LEU A 76 9.21 -9.27 9.99
CA LEU A 76 9.84 -10.54 10.38
C LEU A 76 11.31 -10.60 9.94
N LEU A 77 11.60 -10.24 8.70
CA LEU A 77 12.99 -10.21 8.21
C LEU A 77 13.85 -9.20 8.98
N THR A 78 13.30 -8.04 9.29
CA THR A 78 14.01 -6.99 10.02
C THR A 78 14.28 -7.37 11.47
N THR A 79 13.36 -8.07 12.14
CA THR A 79 13.61 -8.59 13.49
C THR A 79 14.64 -9.73 13.46
N LEU A 80 14.66 -10.55 12.41
CA LEU A 80 15.69 -11.58 12.19
C LEU A 80 17.09 -11.00 11.94
N GLU A 81 17.26 -9.72 11.65
CA GLU A 81 18.59 -9.08 11.60
C GLU A 81 19.19 -8.86 12.99
N GLY A 82 18.37 -8.90 14.05
CA GLY A 82 18.80 -8.65 15.43
C GLY A 82 18.99 -7.17 15.75
N VAL A 83 18.08 -6.32 15.28
CA VAL A 83 18.00 -4.90 15.64
C VAL A 83 17.66 -4.76 17.13
N ARG A 84 18.30 -3.81 17.83
CA ARG A 84 18.24 -3.73 19.30
C ARG A 84 16.98 -3.04 19.83
N SER A 85 16.43 -2.08 19.07
CA SER A 85 15.27 -1.28 19.49
C SER A 85 14.07 -1.49 18.57
N LYS A 86 12.87 -1.54 19.14
CA LYS A 86 11.61 -1.60 18.36
C LYS A 86 11.45 -0.36 17.47
N SER A 87 11.86 0.80 17.95
CA SER A 87 11.83 2.06 17.19
C SER A 87 12.73 2.03 15.96
N GLU A 88 13.91 1.43 16.10
CA GLU A 88 14.87 1.25 15.00
C GLU A 88 14.35 0.22 13.99
N VAL A 89 13.66 -0.83 14.46
CA VAL A 89 12.95 -1.78 13.59
C VAL A 89 11.89 -1.06 12.77
N ASP A 90 11.02 -0.27 13.41
CA ASP A 90 9.92 0.40 12.71
C ASP A 90 10.44 1.43 11.68
N GLU A 91 11.55 2.11 11.97
CA GLU A 91 12.24 3.01 11.00
C GLU A 91 12.79 2.25 9.78
N LEU A 92 13.48 1.13 10.01
CA LEU A 92 14.03 0.29 8.93
C LEU A 92 12.93 -0.37 8.10
N VAL A 93 11.87 -0.85 8.75
CA VAL A 93 10.71 -1.46 8.09
C VAL A 93 9.98 -0.42 7.23
N LEU A 94 9.72 0.78 7.75
CA LEU A 94 9.16 1.90 6.97
C LEU A 94 9.99 2.12 5.71
N GLY A 95 11.32 2.19 5.87
CA GLY A 95 12.21 2.49 4.76
C GLY A 95 12.21 1.42 3.68
N ARG A 96 12.16 0.14 4.08
CA ARG A 96 12.11 -1.03 3.20
C ARG A 96 10.76 -1.17 2.52
N LEU A 97 9.66 -0.99 3.26
CA LEU A 97 8.30 -1.02 2.71
C LEU A 97 8.09 0.10 1.70
N PHE A 98 8.60 1.30 1.96
CA PHE A 98 8.52 2.39 1.00
C PHE A 98 9.19 2.02 -0.33
N VAL A 99 10.44 1.51 -0.30
CA VAL A 99 11.14 1.10 -1.53
C VAL A 99 10.37 -0.01 -2.24
N PHE A 100 9.86 -0.98 -1.48
CA PHE A 100 9.09 -2.08 -2.03
C PHE A 100 7.82 -1.61 -2.75
N LYS A 101 7.03 -0.74 -2.10
CA LYS A 101 5.81 -0.17 -2.68
C LYS A 101 6.13 0.75 -3.85
N ALA A 102 7.19 1.57 -3.77
CA ALA A 102 7.63 2.42 -4.87
C ALA A 102 8.03 1.59 -6.12
N VAL A 103 8.74 0.48 -5.95
CA VAL A 103 9.12 -0.37 -7.09
C VAL A 103 7.94 -1.18 -7.62
N ASN A 104 7.21 -1.88 -6.74
CA ASN A 104 6.16 -2.82 -7.17
C ASN A 104 4.82 -2.15 -7.49
N GLN A 105 4.37 -1.23 -6.64
CA GLN A 105 3.06 -0.61 -6.74
C GLN A 105 3.09 0.67 -7.57
N PHE A 106 4.22 1.37 -7.64
CA PHE A 106 4.36 2.55 -8.49
C PHE A 106 5.07 2.23 -9.82
N LEU A 107 6.37 1.92 -9.83
CA LEU A 107 7.14 1.74 -11.07
C LEU A 107 6.59 0.59 -11.92
N PHE A 108 6.39 -0.59 -11.34
CA PHE A 108 5.90 -1.75 -12.08
C PHE A 108 4.51 -1.51 -12.65
N LEU A 109 3.55 -0.99 -11.89
CA LEU A 109 2.20 -0.72 -12.42
C LEU A 109 2.20 0.38 -13.48
N SER A 110 3.03 1.42 -13.31
CA SER A 110 3.18 2.48 -14.31
C SER A 110 3.75 1.96 -15.64
N LEU A 111 4.59 0.93 -15.59
CA LEU A 111 5.18 0.28 -16.78
C LEU A 111 4.33 -0.89 -17.31
N ALA A 112 3.66 -1.65 -16.45
CA ALA A 112 3.06 -2.94 -16.78
C ALA A 112 1.83 -2.84 -17.70
N GLY A 113 1.11 -1.71 -17.70
CA GLY A 113 -0.15 -1.57 -18.43
C GLY A 113 -0.04 -1.73 -19.95
N SER A 114 1.14 -1.49 -20.53
CA SER A 114 1.39 -1.63 -21.97
C SER A 114 2.84 -1.96 -22.31
N ALA A 115 3.82 -1.66 -21.44
CA ALA A 115 5.23 -1.78 -21.79
C ALA A 115 5.69 -3.23 -21.88
N LEU A 116 5.16 -4.19 -21.13
CA LEU A 116 5.66 -5.58 -21.18
C LEU A 116 5.49 -6.25 -22.55
N ASN A 117 4.40 -5.93 -23.26
CA ASN A 117 4.17 -6.46 -24.60
C ASN A 117 4.99 -5.72 -25.66
N LYS A 118 5.15 -4.40 -25.50
CA LYS A 118 5.96 -3.55 -26.39
C LYS A 118 7.46 -3.57 -26.11
N LEU A 119 7.90 -4.03 -24.94
CA LEU A 119 9.31 -4.05 -24.53
C LEU A 119 10.15 -4.96 -25.44
N ARG A 120 9.52 -6.01 -25.97
CA ARG A 120 10.15 -6.87 -26.99
C ARG A 120 10.38 -6.09 -28.30
N GLU A 121 9.43 -5.24 -28.70
CA GLU A 121 9.55 -4.36 -29.88
C GLU A 121 10.49 -3.15 -29.61
N MET A 122 10.57 -2.68 -28.36
CA MET A 122 11.41 -1.55 -27.93
C MET A 122 12.90 -1.89 -27.86
N ILE A 123 13.25 -3.17 -27.65
CA ILE A 123 14.65 -3.64 -27.75
C ILE A 123 15.16 -3.49 -29.20
N ASP A 124 14.27 -3.64 -30.18
CA ASP A 124 14.60 -3.53 -31.61
C ASP A 124 14.55 -2.07 -32.11
N ALA A 125 13.81 -1.17 -31.44
CA ALA A 125 13.71 0.25 -31.81
C ALA A 125 13.76 1.20 -30.57
N PRO A 126 14.96 1.52 -30.06
CA PRO A 126 15.13 2.33 -28.84
C PRO A 126 14.71 3.80 -28.99
N LYS A 127 14.45 4.28 -30.21
CA LYS A 127 14.04 5.67 -30.47
C LYS A 127 12.58 5.96 -30.10
N GLU A 128 11.72 4.95 -30.04
CA GLU A 128 10.28 5.12 -29.75
C GLU A 128 9.94 5.04 -28.26
N ILE A 129 10.94 4.79 -27.40
CA ILE A 129 10.76 4.63 -25.95
C ILE A 129 10.14 5.87 -25.29
N PRO A 130 10.59 7.12 -25.58
CA PRO A 130 10.04 8.31 -24.94
C PRO A 130 8.57 8.57 -25.32
N ASP A 131 8.22 8.42 -26.60
CA ASP A 131 6.87 8.65 -27.11
C ASP A 131 5.88 7.61 -26.57
N PHE A 132 6.34 6.37 -26.42
CA PHE A 132 5.55 5.32 -25.80
C PHE A 132 5.28 5.62 -24.31
N LEU A 133 6.30 6.00 -23.54
CA LEU A 133 6.13 6.37 -22.14
C LEU A 133 5.18 7.57 -21.97
N ALA A 134 5.29 8.57 -22.84
CA ALA A 134 4.44 9.76 -22.83
C ALA A 134 2.95 9.43 -23.07
N THR A 135 2.64 8.38 -23.85
CA THR A 135 1.26 7.96 -24.11
C THR A 135 0.74 6.95 -23.08
N THR A 136 1.60 6.08 -22.54
CA THR A 136 1.19 5.05 -21.58
C THR A 136 1.06 5.56 -20.16
N LEU A 137 1.93 6.48 -19.72
CA LEU A 137 1.89 6.97 -18.34
C LEU A 137 0.54 7.64 -18.01
N PRO A 138 -0.01 8.56 -18.83
CA PRO A 138 -1.32 9.15 -18.58
C PRO A 138 -2.45 8.11 -18.60
N SER A 139 -2.36 7.04 -19.39
CA SER A 139 -3.38 5.98 -19.40
C SER A 139 -3.53 5.29 -18.03
N GLN A 140 -2.42 5.15 -17.30
CA GLN A 140 -2.39 4.56 -15.96
C GLN A 140 -2.85 5.53 -14.86
N SER A 141 -2.97 6.82 -15.14
CA SER A 141 -3.45 7.81 -14.16
C SER A 141 -4.84 7.46 -13.63
N THR A 142 -5.73 6.92 -14.48
CA THR A 142 -7.09 6.51 -14.09
C THR A 142 -7.11 5.40 -13.04
N PHE A 143 -6.15 4.48 -13.10
CA PHE A 143 -5.95 3.44 -12.10
C PHE A 143 -5.52 4.05 -10.76
N PHE A 144 -4.52 4.96 -10.77
CA PHE A 144 -4.06 5.62 -9.56
C PHE A 144 -5.12 6.53 -8.93
N ILE A 145 -5.93 7.24 -9.71
CA ILE A 145 -7.09 8.00 -9.20
C ILE A 145 -8.05 7.06 -8.47
N SER A 146 -8.39 5.94 -9.09
CA SER A 146 -9.31 4.96 -8.51
C SER A 146 -8.75 4.35 -7.22
N LEU A 147 -7.44 4.10 -7.20
CA LEU A 147 -6.72 3.65 -6.02
C LEU A 147 -6.78 4.70 -4.90
N ILE A 148 -6.42 5.96 -5.16
CA ILE A 148 -6.47 7.04 -4.16
C ILE A 148 -7.89 7.21 -3.61
N MET A 149 -8.91 7.14 -4.47
CA MET A 149 -10.32 7.26 -4.06
C MET A 149 -10.74 6.10 -3.15
N LEU A 150 -10.29 4.88 -3.43
CA LEU A 150 -10.50 3.72 -2.56
C LEU A 150 -9.83 3.91 -1.20
N TYR A 151 -8.62 4.45 -1.15
CA TYR A 151 -7.96 4.72 0.12
C TYR A 151 -8.63 5.87 0.91
N ALA A 152 -9.06 6.93 0.23
CA ALA A 152 -9.66 8.11 0.85
C ALA A 152 -11.06 7.85 1.42
N LEU A 153 -11.91 7.09 0.73
CA LEU A 153 -13.32 6.91 1.12
C LEU A 153 -13.51 5.64 1.95
N PRO A 154 -13.51 4.42 1.36
CA PRO A 154 -13.80 3.23 2.15
C PRO A 154 -12.70 2.94 3.15
N PHE A 155 -11.41 2.92 2.80
CA PHE A 155 -10.39 2.51 3.78
C PHE A 155 -10.37 3.39 5.03
N TYR A 156 -10.40 4.71 4.90
CA TYR A 156 -10.50 5.56 6.08
C TYR A 156 -11.81 5.39 6.86
N SER A 157 -12.94 5.16 6.18
CA SER A 157 -14.21 4.87 6.87
C SER A 157 -14.16 3.55 7.64
N LEU A 158 -13.55 2.53 7.03
CA LEU A 158 -13.35 1.19 7.60
C LEU A 158 -12.35 1.21 8.78
N GLU A 159 -11.33 2.05 8.69
CA GLU A 159 -10.34 2.28 9.74
C GLU A 159 -10.99 3.01 10.92
N LEU A 160 -11.82 4.03 10.66
CA LEU A 160 -12.57 4.76 11.69
C LEU A 160 -13.58 3.85 12.43
N LEU A 161 -14.15 2.86 11.73
CA LEU A 161 -14.97 1.81 12.32
C LEU A 161 -14.16 0.76 13.11
N GLN A 162 -12.83 0.72 12.93
CA GLN A 162 -11.94 -0.32 13.45
C GLN A 162 -12.37 -1.73 13.05
N LEU A 163 -12.45 -1.98 11.75
CA LEU A 163 -12.91 -3.27 11.22
C LEU A 163 -12.18 -4.49 11.78
N PHE A 164 -10.85 -4.44 11.90
CA PHE A 164 -10.07 -5.58 12.38
C PHE A 164 -10.40 -5.95 13.84
N PRO A 165 -10.32 -5.02 14.83
CA PRO A 165 -10.80 -5.30 16.18
C PRO A 165 -12.27 -5.75 16.23
N LEU A 166 -13.15 -5.12 15.44
CA LEU A 166 -14.58 -5.43 15.46
C LEU A 166 -14.89 -6.86 14.99
N ILE A 167 -14.20 -7.33 13.94
CA ILE A 167 -14.35 -8.70 13.43
C ILE A 167 -13.71 -9.72 14.39
N LEU A 168 -12.54 -9.41 14.95
CA LEU A 168 -11.79 -10.36 15.79
C LEU A 168 -12.38 -10.48 17.21
N TRP A 169 -13.00 -9.43 17.74
CA TRP A 169 -13.58 -9.40 19.08
C TRP A 169 -14.55 -10.55 19.38
N PRO A 170 -15.56 -10.87 18.56
CA PRO A 170 -16.48 -11.98 18.86
C PRO A 170 -15.75 -13.34 18.90
N PHE A 171 -14.79 -13.57 18.01
CA PHE A 171 -13.99 -14.80 18.03
C PHE A 171 -13.07 -14.89 19.25
N ALA A 172 -12.44 -13.77 19.62
CA ALA A 172 -11.60 -13.69 20.80
C ALA A 172 -12.42 -13.93 22.08
N LYS A 173 -13.61 -13.33 22.18
CA LYS A 173 -14.54 -13.50 23.31
C LYS A 173 -14.96 -14.95 23.51
N CYS A 174 -15.19 -15.70 22.43
CA CYS A 174 -15.50 -17.14 22.53
C CYS A 174 -14.33 -17.97 23.08
N SER A 175 -13.09 -17.51 22.95
CA SER A 175 -11.90 -18.23 23.42
C SER A 175 -11.49 -17.86 24.86
N GLN A 176 -11.98 -16.73 25.40
CA GLN A 176 -11.55 -16.19 26.69
C GLN A 176 -12.31 -16.87 27.83
N ARG A 177 -11.56 -17.38 28.83
CA ARG A 177 -12.12 -18.08 29.99
C ARG A 177 -11.91 -17.35 31.31
N THR A 178 -10.97 -16.41 31.36
CA THR A 178 -10.63 -15.69 32.60
C THR A 178 -10.87 -14.17 32.48
N PRO A 179 -11.26 -13.47 33.57
CA PRO A 179 -11.43 -12.00 33.56
C PRO A 179 -10.15 -11.23 33.18
N ARG A 180 -8.99 -11.86 33.38
CA ARG A 180 -7.68 -11.29 32.99
C ARG A 180 -7.50 -11.27 31.48
N GLU A 181 -7.90 -12.35 30.80
CA GLU A 181 -7.83 -12.43 29.33
C GLU A 181 -8.81 -11.46 28.68
N GLU A 182 -9.99 -11.26 29.27
CA GLU A 182 -10.95 -10.25 28.83
C GLU A 182 -10.33 -8.85 28.89
N LYS A 183 -9.70 -8.49 30.02
CA LYS A 183 -9.01 -7.19 30.16
C LYS A 183 -7.86 -6.99 29.18
N GLU A 184 -7.11 -8.05 28.86
CA GLU A 184 -6.05 -8.03 27.84
C GLU A 184 -6.64 -7.83 26.43
N SER A 185 -7.81 -8.40 26.14
CA SER A 185 -8.52 -8.25 24.85
C SER A 185 -8.97 -6.83 24.58
N TRP A 186 -9.33 -6.09 25.63
CA TRP A 186 -9.74 -4.69 25.54
C TRP A 186 -8.55 -3.73 25.42
N ARG A 187 -7.31 -4.23 25.46
CA ARG A 187 -6.15 -3.37 25.24
C ARG A 187 -6.13 -2.91 23.79
N PRO A 188 -6.08 -1.59 23.55
CA PRO A 188 -6.04 -1.08 22.19
C PRO A 188 -4.73 -1.47 21.52
N SER A 189 -4.79 -1.61 20.20
CA SER A 189 -3.62 -1.91 19.38
C SER A 189 -2.63 -0.75 19.39
N SER A 190 -1.36 -1.06 19.16
CA SER A 190 -0.34 -0.04 18.93
C SER A 190 -0.49 0.58 17.55
N LEU A 191 -0.21 1.87 17.41
CA LEU A 191 -0.19 2.54 16.11
C LEU A 191 0.91 1.94 15.20
N PRO A 192 0.56 1.41 14.00
CA PRO A 192 1.54 0.87 13.06
C PRO A 192 2.21 2.00 12.27
N TYR A 193 3.18 2.67 12.89
CA TYR A 193 3.89 3.81 12.28
C TYR A 193 4.52 3.46 10.92
N ASP A 194 5.12 2.28 10.82
CA ASP A 194 5.81 1.79 9.64
C ASP A 194 4.92 1.70 8.40
N GLN A 195 3.75 1.07 8.55
CA GLN A 195 2.79 0.89 7.46
C GLN A 195 2.13 2.21 7.09
N MET A 196 1.63 2.94 8.10
CA MET A 196 0.92 4.19 7.92
C MET A 196 1.77 5.20 7.12
N TYR A 197 2.99 5.48 7.58
CA TYR A 197 3.86 6.43 6.88
C TYR A 197 4.30 5.90 5.51
N SER A 198 4.53 4.59 5.36
CA SER A 198 4.89 4.03 4.05
C SER A 198 3.77 4.18 3.02
N ASP A 199 2.50 4.06 3.41
CA ASP A 199 1.35 4.28 2.52
C ASP A 199 1.20 5.75 2.14
N HIS A 200 1.28 6.66 3.13
CA HIS A 200 1.21 8.10 2.86
C HIS A 200 2.34 8.58 1.95
N LEU A 201 3.56 8.08 2.14
CA LEU A 201 4.71 8.38 1.28
C LEU A 201 4.51 7.89 -0.16
N LEU A 202 3.81 6.77 -0.37
CA LEU A 202 3.47 6.27 -1.69
C LEU A 202 2.43 7.17 -2.37
N MET A 203 1.37 7.54 -1.65
CA MET A 203 0.32 8.43 -2.19
C MET A 203 0.89 9.80 -2.54
N PHE A 204 1.80 10.33 -1.73
CA PHE A 204 2.52 11.55 -2.04
C PHE A 204 3.38 11.41 -3.29
N MET A 205 4.13 10.31 -3.43
CA MET A 205 4.94 10.01 -4.61
C MET A 205 4.09 9.98 -5.90
N VAL A 206 2.98 9.25 -5.87
CA VAL A 206 2.03 9.17 -6.99
C VAL A 206 1.42 10.53 -7.31
N GLY A 207 1.04 11.28 -6.28
CA GLY A 207 0.45 12.60 -6.42
C GLY A 207 1.40 13.60 -7.09
N LEU A 208 2.67 13.62 -6.66
CA LEU A 208 3.69 14.47 -7.27
C LEU A 208 3.96 14.04 -8.72
N SER A 209 4.21 12.75 -8.97
CA SER A 209 4.58 12.25 -10.30
C SER A 209 3.52 12.52 -11.35
N TYR A 210 2.25 12.39 -10.98
CA TYR A 210 1.14 12.60 -11.89
C TYR A 210 0.55 14.00 -11.85
N SER A 211 0.96 14.87 -10.92
CA SER A 211 0.50 16.27 -10.89
C SER A 211 0.80 16.99 -12.21
N VAL A 212 1.97 16.73 -12.79
CA VAL A 212 2.41 17.33 -14.07
C VAL A 212 1.74 16.66 -15.27
N LEU A 213 1.57 15.33 -15.24
CA LEU A 213 1.03 14.55 -16.37
C LEU A 213 -0.50 14.63 -16.47
N ALA A 214 -1.19 14.56 -15.35
CA ALA A 214 -2.64 14.48 -15.23
C ALA A 214 -3.09 15.29 -14.01
N PRO A 215 -3.28 16.61 -14.13
CA PRO A 215 -3.55 17.50 -13.00
C PRO A 215 -4.84 17.16 -12.25
N LEU A 216 -5.74 16.38 -12.86
CA LEU A 216 -6.94 15.85 -12.23
C LEU A 216 -6.65 14.98 -11.00
N ILE A 217 -5.46 14.39 -10.85
CA ILE A 217 -5.06 13.61 -9.67
C ILE A 217 -4.90 14.49 -8.43
N SER A 218 -4.42 15.71 -8.58
CA SER A 218 -4.12 16.65 -7.48
C SER A 218 -5.28 16.83 -6.49
N PRO A 219 -6.51 17.18 -6.89
CA PRO A 219 -7.62 17.35 -5.95
C PRO A 219 -7.96 16.07 -5.18
N PHE A 220 -7.81 14.89 -5.79
CA PHE A 220 -8.06 13.61 -5.09
C PHE A 220 -6.99 13.30 -4.05
N VAL A 221 -5.73 13.68 -4.30
CA VAL A 221 -4.63 13.55 -3.34
C VAL A 221 -4.82 14.50 -2.16
N VAL A 222 -5.21 15.75 -2.42
CA VAL A 222 -5.53 16.72 -1.36
C VAL A 222 -6.70 16.21 -0.51
N MET A 223 -7.75 15.67 -1.15
CA MET A 223 -8.87 15.05 -0.46
C MET A 223 -8.43 13.86 0.42
N TYR A 224 -7.54 13.00 -0.08
CA TYR A 224 -6.97 11.89 0.68
C TYR A 224 -6.25 12.38 1.95
N PHE A 225 -5.34 13.35 1.84
CA PHE A 225 -4.63 13.87 3.00
C PHE A 225 -5.55 14.65 3.96
N GLY A 226 -6.56 15.36 3.43
CA GLY A 226 -7.57 16.07 4.22
C GLY A 226 -8.37 15.11 5.10
N PHE A 227 -8.96 14.06 4.52
CA PHE A 227 -9.67 13.04 5.30
C PHE A 227 -8.73 12.29 6.24
N GLY A 228 -7.54 11.91 5.76
CA GLY A 228 -6.54 11.23 6.57
C GLY A 228 -6.16 12.04 7.81
N CYS A 229 -6.01 13.36 7.71
CA CYS A 229 -5.71 14.22 8.85
C CYS A 229 -6.79 14.13 9.94
N VAL A 230 -8.06 14.22 9.58
CA VAL A 230 -9.19 14.14 10.52
C VAL A 230 -9.27 12.75 11.17
N VAL A 231 -9.20 11.70 10.34
CA VAL A 231 -9.35 10.31 10.78
C VAL A 231 -8.21 9.91 11.71
N TRP A 232 -6.95 10.14 11.30
CA TRP A 232 -5.80 9.78 12.12
C TRP A 232 -5.71 10.61 13.40
N THR A 233 -6.09 11.89 13.37
CA THR A 233 -6.14 12.71 14.58
C THR A 233 -7.14 12.14 15.59
N TYR A 234 -8.35 11.79 15.13
CA TYR A 234 -9.36 11.16 15.98
C TYR A 234 -8.87 9.83 16.56
N GLN A 235 -8.31 8.96 15.73
CA GLN A 235 -7.88 7.65 16.19
C GLN A 235 -6.67 7.69 17.14
N VAL A 236 -5.70 8.58 16.91
CA VAL A 236 -4.55 8.75 17.81
C VAL A 236 -4.99 9.30 19.17
N LEU A 237 -6.03 10.14 19.22
CA LEU A 237 -6.56 10.70 20.46
C LEU A 237 -7.45 9.71 21.23
N CYS A 238 -8.29 8.94 20.55
CA CYS A 238 -9.35 8.15 21.18
C CYS A 238 -9.08 6.65 21.25
N VAL A 239 -8.18 6.11 20.42
CA VAL A 239 -8.07 4.65 20.20
C VAL A 239 -6.67 4.16 20.51
N TYR A 240 -5.67 4.67 19.79
CA TYR A 240 -4.34 4.08 19.83
C TYR A 240 -3.55 4.51 21.07
N ILE A 241 -2.79 3.58 21.63
CA ILE A 241 -1.84 3.87 22.71
C ILE A 241 -0.41 3.73 22.15
N PRO A 242 0.44 4.77 22.27
CA PRO A 242 1.84 4.67 21.86
C PRO A 242 2.58 3.70 22.79
N THR A 243 3.11 2.61 22.24
CA THR A 243 3.86 1.61 23.02
C THR A 243 5.30 2.01 23.29
N HIS A 244 5.83 2.93 22.50
CA HIS A 244 7.19 3.44 22.61
C HIS A 244 7.25 4.86 22.05
N SER A 245 8.12 5.70 22.62
CA SER A 245 8.35 7.07 22.15
C SER A 245 9.64 7.13 21.35
N THR A 246 9.56 7.54 20.08
CA THR A 246 10.72 7.72 19.19
C THR A 246 11.35 9.10 19.30
N GLY A 247 10.74 10.03 20.05
CA GLY A 247 11.23 11.40 20.20
C GLY A 247 11.29 12.18 18.88
N GLY A 248 10.47 11.84 17.89
CA GLY A 248 10.45 12.52 16.58
C GLY A 248 11.53 12.08 15.60
N LYS A 249 12.34 11.06 15.91
CA LYS A 249 13.42 10.57 15.03
C LYS A 249 12.96 10.08 13.65
N LEU A 250 11.68 9.73 13.50
CA LEU A 250 11.10 9.36 12.21
C LEU A 250 10.98 10.54 11.23
N TRP A 251 10.89 11.78 11.73
CA TRP A 251 10.64 12.96 10.89
C TRP A 251 11.74 13.23 9.85
N PRO A 252 13.05 13.27 10.21
CA PRO A 252 14.12 13.44 9.21
C PRO A 252 14.12 12.37 8.12
N VAL A 253 13.79 11.12 8.48
CA VAL A 253 13.75 9.99 7.52
C VAL A 253 12.63 10.18 6.50
N ILE A 254 11.45 10.59 6.96
CA ILE A 254 10.29 10.88 6.12
C ILE A 254 10.61 12.10 5.24
N PHE A 255 11.11 13.19 5.83
CA PHE A 255 11.43 14.42 5.12
C PHE A 255 12.45 14.20 4.00
N ASN A 256 13.55 13.48 4.27
CA ASN A 256 14.55 13.16 3.25
C ASN A 256 13.95 12.38 2.08
N ARG A 257 12.97 11.50 2.33
CA ARG A 257 12.26 10.76 1.28
C ARG A 257 11.32 11.64 0.48
N LEU A 258 10.60 12.55 1.13
CA LEU A 258 9.76 13.54 0.44
C LEU A 258 10.60 14.42 -0.50
N VAL A 259 11.75 14.92 -0.02
CA VAL A 259 12.68 15.72 -0.83
C VAL A 259 13.22 14.91 -2.02
N PHE A 260 13.64 13.66 -1.79
CA PHE A 260 14.09 12.78 -2.86
C PHE A 260 13.02 12.56 -3.93
N GLN A 261 11.76 12.36 -3.52
CA GLN A 261 10.64 12.24 -4.45
C GLN A 261 10.46 13.52 -5.27
N CYS A 262 10.44 14.70 -4.64
CA CYS A 262 10.35 15.97 -5.36
C CYS A 262 11.47 16.10 -6.41
N HIS A 263 12.70 15.74 -6.06
CA HIS A 263 13.83 15.80 -6.99
C HIS A 263 13.72 14.81 -8.16
N CYS A 264 13.18 13.60 -7.92
CA CYS A 264 12.96 12.60 -8.95
C CYS A 264 11.83 12.98 -9.94
N THR A 265 10.98 13.93 -9.54
CA THR A 265 9.78 14.31 -10.30
C THR A 265 9.96 15.58 -11.14
N LEU A 266 10.89 16.45 -10.74
CA LEU A 266 11.31 17.65 -11.48
C LEU A 266 12.29 17.29 -12.58
#